data_AF-A0A0N8K5A9-F1
#
_entry.id   AF-A0A0N8K5A9-F1
#
_cell.length_a   1.000
_cell.length_b   1.000
_cell.length_c   1.000
_cell.angle_alpha   90.00
_cell.angle_beta   90.00
_cell.angle_gamma   90.00
#
_symmetry.space_group_name_H-M   'P 1'
#
loop_
_entity.id
_entity.type
_entity.pdbx_description
1 polymer ?
#
loop_
_entity_poly.entity_id
_entity_poly.type
_entity_poly.pdbx_seq_one_letter_code
_entity_poly.pdbx_strand_id
1 'polypeptide(L)'
;MKKLAFVMLGVSLLSGCLAIPPQDVSPEMRDDYLDAVASIGCVLREEKHYLPVELQAGLTREQVIALTQYHLAKGTAETLPDDQGVKLMTGACA
;
A
#
# COMPACT_ATOMS: atom_id res chain seq x y z
N MET A 1 53.36 -15.70 13.60
CA MET A 1 52.93 -14.57 12.74
C MET A 1 52.10 -15.10 11.58
N LYS A 2 50.81 -14.80 11.53
CA LYS A 2 50.00 -14.86 10.30
C LYS A 2 48.69 -14.12 10.60
N LYS A 3 48.73 -12.81 10.34
CA LYS A 3 47.59 -11.90 10.41
C LYS A 3 46.64 -12.31 9.29
N LEU A 4 45.52 -12.94 9.61
CA LEU A 4 44.49 -13.25 8.62
C LEU A 4 43.75 -11.96 8.30
N ALA A 5 43.99 -11.52 7.06
CA ALA A 5 43.50 -10.28 6.52
C ALA A 5 41.99 -10.34 6.28
N PHE A 6 41.39 -9.21 6.67
CA PHE A 6 40.06 -8.69 6.39
C PHE A 6 39.60 -8.92 4.94
N VAL A 7 38.42 -9.52 4.76
CA VAL A 7 37.61 -9.38 3.55
C VAL A 7 36.21 -8.96 3.99
N MET A 8 36.00 -7.65 4.08
CA MET A 8 34.66 -7.07 4.15
C MET A 8 34.02 -7.25 2.77
N LEU A 9 33.21 -8.31 2.64
CA LEU A 9 32.30 -8.46 1.52
C LEU A 9 31.07 -7.60 1.85
N GLY A 10 31.07 -6.36 1.36
CA GLY A 10 29.94 -5.45 1.45
C GLY A 10 28.78 -5.98 0.61
N VAL A 11 27.95 -6.83 1.22
CA VAL A 11 26.63 -7.19 0.68
C VAL A 11 25.69 -6.05 1.05
N SER A 12 25.71 -4.97 0.27
CA SER A 12 24.65 -3.96 0.30
C SER A 12 23.39 -4.60 -0.28
N LEU A 13 22.66 -5.34 0.56
CA LEU A 13 21.28 -5.72 0.30
C LEU A 13 20.51 -4.42 0.09
N LEU A 14 20.20 -4.12 -1.17
CA LEU A 14 19.16 -3.16 -1.52
C LEU A 14 17.84 -3.78 -1.03
N SER A 15 17.54 -3.66 0.26
CA SER A 15 16.22 -3.89 0.85
C SER A 15 15.27 -2.76 0.42
N GLY A 16 15.17 -2.50 -0.88
CA GLY A 16 13.96 -1.91 -1.42
C GLY A 16 12.89 -2.97 -1.21
N CYS A 17 11.98 -2.75 -0.26
CA CYS A 17 10.79 -3.56 -0.14
C CYS A 17 10.11 -3.55 -1.51
N LEU A 18 10.27 -4.62 -2.28
CA LEU A 18 9.50 -4.83 -3.49
C LEU A 18 8.05 -4.96 -3.00
N ALA A 19 7.29 -3.88 -3.09
CA ALA A 19 5.88 -3.92 -2.83
C ALA A 19 5.27 -4.80 -3.92
N ILE A 20 5.02 -6.05 -3.58
CA ILE A 20 4.38 -7.03 -4.44
C ILE A 20 2.87 -6.80 -4.32
N PRO A 21 2.14 -6.59 -5.43
CA PRO A 21 0.70 -6.44 -5.36
C PRO A 21 0.03 -7.72 -4.81
N PRO A 22 -1.13 -7.60 -4.15
CA PRO A 22 -1.88 -8.76 -3.68
C PRO A 22 -2.16 -9.75 -4.82
N GLN A 23 -2.00 -11.05 -4.57
CA GLN A 23 -2.05 -12.09 -5.61
C GLN A 23 -3.47 -12.33 -6.15
N ASP A 24 -4.48 -12.03 -5.35
CA ASP A 24 -5.89 -12.18 -5.66
C ASP A 24 -6.52 -10.88 -6.20
N VAL A 25 -5.69 -9.87 -6.53
CA VAL A 25 -6.15 -8.60 -7.10
C VAL A 25 -5.56 -8.35 -8.50
N SER A 26 -6.45 -8.27 -9.50
CA SER A 26 -6.13 -7.91 -10.89
C SER A 26 -5.80 -6.40 -11.01
N PRO A 27 -5.11 -5.98 -12.08
CA PRO A 27 -4.86 -4.55 -12.31
C PRO A 27 -6.13 -3.69 -12.37
N GLU A 28 -7.18 -4.17 -13.05
CA GLU A 28 -8.48 -3.49 -13.16
C GLU A 28 -9.11 -3.25 -11.79
N MET A 29 -9.13 -4.28 -10.93
CA MET A 29 -9.63 -4.13 -9.56
C MET A 29 -8.81 -3.14 -8.72
N ARG A 30 -7.52 -2.93 -9.02
CA ARG A 30 -6.74 -1.86 -8.36
C ARG A 30 -7.18 -0.48 -8.83
N ASP A 31 -7.46 -0.33 -10.11
CA ASP A 31 -7.92 0.94 -10.66
C ASP A 31 -9.32 1.27 -10.11
N ASP A 32 -10.22 0.29 -10.05
CA ASP A 32 -11.54 0.42 -9.42
C ASP A 32 -11.44 0.80 -7.94
N TYR A 33 -10.49 0.22 -7.21
CA TYR A 33 -10.19 0.62 -5.83
C TYR A 33 -9.75 2.08 -5.73
N LEU A 34 -8.86 2.55 -6.61
CA LEU A 34 -8.39 3.93 -6.60
C LEU A 34 -9.53 4.91 -6.88
N ASP A 35 -10.37 4.61 -7.86
CA ASP A 35 -11.54 5.43 -8.20
C ASP A 35 -12.57 5.45 -7.07
N ALA A 36 -12.83 4.30 -6.43
CA ALA A 36 -13.73 4.20 -5.30
C ALA A 36 -13.22 4.95 -4.06
N VAL A 37 -11.91 4.92 -3.79
CA VAL A 37 -11.32 5.72 -2.70
C VAL A 37 -11.37 7.21 -3.02
N ALA A 38 -11.19 7.60 -4.28
CA ALA A 38 -11.34 8.99 -4.69
C ALA A 38 -12.78 9.50 -4.51
N SER A 39 -13.79 8.66 -4.78
CA SER A 39 -15.20 9.05 -4.67
C SER A 39 -15.64 9.40 -3.24
N ILE A 40 -14.94 8.87 -2.23
CA ILE A 40 -15.18 9.17 -0.81
C ILE A 40 -14.24 10.22 -0.22
N GLY A 41 -13.40 10.86 -1.03
CA GLY A 41 -12.48 11.91 -0.57
C GLY A 41 -11.09 11.43 -0.14
N CYS A 42 -10.62 10.32 -0.70
CA CYS A 42 -9.23 9.84 -0.62
C CYS A 42 -8.72 9.37 0.74
N VAL A 43 -9.59 9.28 1.75
CA VAL A 43 -9.22 8.89 3.12
C VAL A 43 -10.05 7.69 3.58
N LEU A 44 -9.35 6.62 3.96
CA LEU A 44 -9.92 5.42 4.60
C LEU A 44 -9.62 5.46 6.10
N ARG A 45 -10.64 5.65 6.94
CA ARG A 45 -10.47 5.79 8.41
C ARG A 45 -11.33 4.82 9.18
N GLU A 46 -12.63 5.09 9.14
CA GLU A 46 -13.67 4.30 9.79
C GLU A 46 -14.41 3.41 8.80
N GLU A 47 -15.18 2.46 9.32
CA GLU A 47 -16.05 1.54 8.58
C GLU A 47 -16.88 2.22 7.48
N LYS A 48 -17.41 3.42 7.73
CA LYS A 48 -18.21 4.20 6.78
C LYS A 48 -17.46 4.58 5.49
N HIS A 49 -16.13 4.50 5.49
CA HIS A 49 -15.28 4.73 4.33
C HIS A 49 -14.95 3.42 3.60
N TYR A 50 -14.73 2.33 4.34
CA TYR A 50 -14.39 1.03 3.75
C TYR A 50 -15.59 0.42 3.01
N LEU A 51 -16.79 0.46 3.61
CA LEU A 51 -17.96 -0.19 3.03
C LEU A 51 -18.35 0.36 1.64
N PRO A 52 -18.35 1.69 1.38
CA PRO A 52 -18.57 2.21 0.04
C PRO A 52 -17.48 1.81 -0.96
N VAL A 53 -16.23 1.67 -0.52
CA VAL A 53 -15.11 1.29 -1.40
C VAL A 53 -15.23 -0.18 -1.81
N GLU A 54 -15.53 -1.05 -0.85
CA GLU A 54 -15.83 -2.47 -1.11
C GLU A 54 -16.96 -2.63 -2.12
N LEU A 55 -18.06 -1.90 -1.92
CA LEU A 55 -19.22 -1.99 -2.79
C LEU A 55 -18.94 -1.46 -4.20
N GLN A 56 -18.29 -0.30 -4.32
CA GLN A 56 -18.02 0.33 -5.61
C GLN A 56 -16.97 -0.43 -6.42
N ALA A 57 -15.92 -0.93 -5.76
CA ALA A 57 -14.83 -1.65 -6.42
C ALA A 57 -15.10 -3.17 -6.54
N GLY A 58 -16.20 -3.67 -5.97
CA GLY A 58 -16.51 -5.11 -5.96
C GLY A 58 -15.48 -5.96 -5.20
N LEU A 59 -14.86 -5.38 -4.16
CA LEU A 59 -13.76 -5.98 -3.41
C LEU A 59 -14.21 -6.45 -2.02
N THR A 60 -13.54 -7.49 -1.51
CA THR A 60 -13.70 -7.86 -0.09
C THR A 60 -12.94 -6.90 0.82
N ARG A 61 -13.30 -6.91 2.11
CA ARG A 61 -12.59 -6.16 3.15
C ARG A 61 -11.09 -6.45 3.15
N GLU A 62 -10.72 -7.72 3.04
CA GLU A 62 -9.33 -8.17 3.05
C GLU A 62 -8.56 -7.61 1.85
N GLN A 63 -9.19 -7.59 0.67
CA GLN A 63 -8.59 -7.05 -0.55
C GLN A 63 -8.39 -5.54 -0.47
N VAL A 64 -9.38 -4.80 0.06
CA VAL A 64 -9.26 -3.35 0.30
C VAL A 64 -8.13 -3.04 1.28
N ILE A 65 -8.01 -3.81 2.37
CA ILE A 65 -6.90 -3.67 3.33
C ILE A 65 -5.56 -4.00 2.65
N ALA A 66 -5.48 -5.09 1.90
CA ALA A 66 -4.25 -5.51 1.24
C ALA A 66 -3.77 -4.48 0.21
N LEU A 67 -4.69 -3.87 -0.55
CA LEU A 67 -4.37 -2.77 -1.46
C LEU A 67 -3.91 -1.52 -0.73
N THR A 68 -4.59 -1.16 0.35
CA THR A 68 -4.20 -0.01 1.19
C THR A 68 -2.78 -0.20 1.73
N GLN A 69 -2.45 -1.39 2.22
CA GLN A 69 -1.11 -1.75 2.69
C GLN A 69 -0.08 -1.76 1.55
N TYR A 70 -0.45 -2.27 0.38
CA TYR A 70 0.39 -2.22 -0.81
C TYR A 70 0.75 -0.78 -1.19
N HIS A 71 -0.22 0.13 -1.15
CA HIS A 71 0.02 1.54 -1.45
C HIS A 71 0.86 2.26 -0.40
N LEU A 72 0.70 1.92 0.88
CA LEU A 72 1.60 2.37 1.96
C LEU A 72 3.03 1.88 1.73
N ALA A 73 3.21 0.59 1.42
CA ALA A 73 4.52 -0.01 1.15
C ALA A 73 5.21 0.59 -0.08
N LYS A 74 4.42 1.02 -1.08
CA LYS A 74 4.92 1.75 -2.26
C LYS A 74 5.24 3.22 -2.01
N GLY A 75 4.87 3.80 -0.86
CA GLY A 75 4.94 5.23 -0.62
C GLY A 75 3.94 6.05 -1.45
N THR A 76 2.85 5.42 -1.89
CA THR A 76 1.74 6.05 -2.63
C THR A 76 0.50 6.27 -1.75
N ALA A 77 0.67 6.11 -0.44
CA ALA A 77 -0.28 6.41 0.59
C ALA A 77 0.47 6.79 1.86
N GLU A 78 -0.19 7.49 2.77
CA GLU A 78 0.35 7.85 4.09
C GLU A 78 -0.65 7.49 5.19
N THR A 79 -0.11 7.08 6.35
CA THR A 79 -0.90 7.00 7.58
C THR A 79 -1.08 8.40 8.13
N LEU A 80 -2.32 8.78 8.44
CA LEU A 80 -2.61 10.06 9.08
C LEU A 80 -2.20 10.01 10.57
N PRO A 81 -1.78 11.13 11.17
CA PRO A 81 -1.44 11.20 12.59
C PRO A 81 -2.57 10.73 13.49
N ASP A 82 -2.22 10.25 14.69
CA ASP A 82 -3.16 9.84 15.73
C ASP A 82 -4.11 8.70 15.31
N ASP A 83 -3.60 7.73 14.54
CA ASP A 83 -4.34 6.57 14.02
C ASP A 83 -5.59 6.95 13.19
N GLN A 84 -5.57 8.14 12.58
CA GLN A 84 -6.70 8.67 11.82
C GLN A 84 -6.83 8.08 10.40
N GLY A 85 -6.38 6.84 10.19
CA GLY A 85 -6.55 6.12 8.93
C GLY A 85 -5.45 6.37 7.90
N VAL A 86 -5.77 6.11 6.63
CA VAL A 86 -4.84 6.14 5.51
C VAL A 86 -5.36 7.07 4.43
N LYS A 87 -4.48 7.93 3.90
CA LYS A 87 -4.76 8.78 2.75
C LYS A 87 -4.00 8.25 1.53
N LEU A 88 -4.70 8.02 0.43
CA LEU A 88 -4.04 7.72 -0.84
C LEU A 88 -3.47 9.01 -1.47
N MET A 89 -2.34 8.88 -2.14
CA MET A 89 -1.60 9.99 -2.78
C MET A 89 -1.29 9.67 -4.25
N THR A 90 -2.18 8.91 -4.90
CA THR A 90 -1.99 8.40 -6.26
C THR A 90 -3.32 8.39 -7.01
N GLY A 91 -3.27 8.26 -8.33
CA GLY A 91 -4.47 8.31 -9.18
C GLY A 91 -5.16 9.67 -9.03
N ALA A 92 -6.49 9.67 -8.88
CA ALA A 92 -7.26 10.89 -8.65
C ALA A 92 -7.03 11.53 -7.26
N CYS A 93 -6.31 10.84 -6.35
CA CYS A 93 -6.00 11.32 -5.01
C CYS A 93 -4.61 11.98 -4.87
N ALA A 94 -3.90 12.19 -6.00
CA ALA A 94 -2.60 12.85 -6.06
C ALA A 94 -2.70 14.39 -6.14
#